data_AF-A0A317ET59-F1
#
_entry.id   AF-A0A317ET59-F1
#
_cell.length_a   1.000
_cell.length_b   1.000
_cell.length_c   1.000
_cell.angle_alpha   90.00
_cell.angle_beta   90.00
_cell.angle_gamma   90.00
#
_symmetry.space_group_name_H-M   'P 1'
#
loop_
_entity.id
_entity.type
_entity.pdbx_description
1 polymer ?
#
loop_
_entity_poly.entity_id
_entity_poly.type
_entity_poly.pdbx_seq_one_letter_code
_entity_poly.pdbx_strand_id
1 'polypeptide(L)'
;MAKIEKFEDLEIWQLAKQLGLAAYRISDLEPMKSDFGLKDQFRRAAMSMSDNVAEGFEYNNNPDFIRFLTYAKGSSGEFRNKIIILHEARKLSVDDYNFLYSKCIEFSSKTKRFIDYLKEFEKKKRALKKGV
;
A
#
# COMPACT_ATOMS: atom_id res chain seq x y z
N MET A 1 -4.29 10.14 -20.02
CA MET A 1 -4.49 9.21 -18.88
C MET A 1 -5.92 8.74 -18.94
N ALA A 2 -6.18 7.46 -18.66
CA ALA A 2 -7.54 6.97 -18.48
C ALA A 2 -8.23 7.76 -17.36
N LYS A 3 -9.55 7.95 -17.49
CA LYS A 3 -10.36 8.54 -16.43
C LYS A 3 -10.37 7.57 -15.24
N ILE A 4 -10.00 8.05 -14.06
CA ILE A 4 -10.12 7.29 -12.81
C ILE A 4 -11.52 7.55 -12.28
N GLU A 5 -12.36 6.51 -12.21
CA GLU A 5 -13.73 6.62 -11.70
C GLU A 5 -13.91 5.88 -10.38
N LYS A 6 -13.08 4.87 -10.14
CA LYS A 6 -13.11 4.04 -8.93
C LYS A 6 -11.69 3.75 -8.45
N PHE A 7 -11.53 3.40 -7.17
CA PHE A 7 -10.20 3.14 -6.61
C PHE A 7 -9.50 1.97 -7.29
N GLU A 8 -10.24 1.03 -7.88
CA GLU A 8 -9.68 -0.13 -8.58
C GLU A 8 -8.92 0.25 -9.86
N ASP A 9 -9.19 1.43 -10.42
CA ASP A 9 -8.46 1.98 -11.56
C ASP A 9 -7.05 2.47 -11.16
N LEU A 10 -6.80 2.66 -9.85
CA LEU A 10 -5.52 3.14 -9.35
C LEU A 10 -4.48 2.03 -9.38
N GLU A 11 -3.39 2.27 -10.10
CA GLU A 11 -2.23 1.37 -10.15
C GLU A 11 -1.70 1.03 -8.74
N ILE A 12 -1.68 2.02 -7.84
CA ILE A 12 -1.24 1.81 -6.45
C ILE A 12 -2.17 0.85 -5.68
N TRP A 13 -3.48 0.88 -5.94
CA TRP A 13 -4.41 -0.07 -5.34
C TRP A 13 -4.20 -1.48 -5.91
N GLN A 14 -3.99 -1.59 -7.23
CA GLN A 14 -3.74 -2.87 -7.88
C GLN A 14 -2.46 -3.53 -7.34
N LEU A 15 -1.40 -2.76 -7.09
CA LEU A 15 -0.17 -3.23 -6.44
C LEU A 15 -0.42 -3.64 -4.98
N ALA A 16 -1.16 -2.84 -4.21
CA ALA A 16 -1.52 -3.20 -2.83
C ALA A 16 -2.33 -4.50 -2.76
N LYS A 17 -3.29 -4.68 -3.67
CA LYS A 17 -4.05 -5.93 -3.81
C LYS A 17 -3.14 -7.12 -4.11
N GLN A 18 -2.16 -6.96 -5.00
CA GLN A 18 -1.18 -8.04 -5.28
C GLN A 18 -0.38 -8.42 -4.03
N LEU A 19 0.07 -7.44 -3.25
CA LEU A 19 0.74 -7.67 -1.96
C LEU A 19 -0.17 -8.40 -0.97
N GLY A 20 -1.43 -7.98 -0.85
CA GLY A 20 -2.44 -8.64 0.00
C GLY A 20 -2.67 -10.10 -0.40
N LEU A 21 -2.93 -10.38 -1.68
CA LEU A 21 -3.12 -11.75 -2.19
C LEU A 21 -1.88 -12.63 -1.97
N ALA A 22 -0.68 -12.09 -2.20
CA ALA A 22 0.56 -12.79 -1.91
C ALA A 22 0.69 -13.11 -0.42
N ALA A 23 0.32 -12.18 0.46
CA ALA A 23 0.34 -12.41 1.91
C ALA A 23 -0.59 -13.55 2.33
N TYR A 24 -1.80 -13.62 1.76
CA TYR A 24 -2.72 -14.75 1.97
C TYR A 24 -2.09 -16.07 1.51
N ARG A 25 -1.61 -16.14 0.27
CA ARG A 25 -0.99 -17.33 -0.32
C ARG A 25 0.18 -17.84 0.52
N ILE A 26 1.12 -16.95 0.88
CA ILE A 26 2.34 -17.31 1.62
C ILE A 26 2.00 -17.79 3.02
N SER A 27 1.07 -17.12 3.69
CA SER A 27 0.68 -17.47 5.06
C SER A 27 -0.21 -18.72 5.17
N ASP A 28 -0.65 -19.30 4.05
CA ASP A 28 -1.27 -20.62 3.99
C ASP A 28 -0.27 -21.77 3.83
N LEU A 29 1.03 -21.46 3.75
CA LEU A 29 2.14 -22.42 3.66
C LEU A 29 2.94 -22.46 4.98
N GLU A 30 3.60 -23.59 5.24
CA GLU A 30 4.55 -23.68 6.36
C GLU A 30 5.74 -22.74 6.13
N PRO A 31 6.31 -22.12 7.18
CA PRO A 31 5.98 -22.33 8.60
C PRO A 31 4.88 -21.41 9.15
N MET A 32 4.29 -20.53 8.33
CA MET A 32 3.29 -19.56 8.80
C MET A 32 1.89 -20.18 8.98
N LYS A 33 1.57 -21.24 8.23
CA LYS A 33 0.26 -21.89 8.23
C LYS A 33 -0.19 -22.30 9.64
N SER A 34 0.74 -22.79 10.45
CA SER A 34 0.50 -23.30 11.81
C SER A 34 0.60 -22.23 12.90
N ASP A 35 1.18 -21.06 12.60
CA ASP A 35 1.28 -19.91 13.51
C ASP A 35 0.18 -18.88 13.21
N PHE A 36 -1.00 -19.09 13.81
CA PHE A 36 -2.17 -18.25 13.58
C PHE A 36 -1.94 -16.77 13.93
N GLY A 37 -1.13 -16.49 14.96
CA GLY A 37 -0.83 -15.12 15.38
C GLY A 37 0.04 -14.38 14.36
N LEU A 38 1.10 -15.05 13.89
CA LEU A 38 1.94 -14.52 12.81
C LEU A 38 1.14 -14.34 11.52
N LYS A 39 0.36 -15.36 11.14
CA LYS A 39 -0.47 -15.37 9.94
C LYS A 39 -1.44 -14.19 9.90
N ASP A 40 -2.15 -13.94 11.00
CA ASP A 40 -3.07 -12.81 11.12
C ASP A 40 -2.34 -11.46 11.00
N GLN A 41 -1.25 -11.26 11.75
CA GLN A 41 -0.48 -10.02 11.69
C GLN A 41 0.11 -9.76 10.30
N PHE A 42 0.54 -10.80 9.61
CA PHE A 42 1.11 -10.71 8.27
C PHE A 42 0.05 -10.26 7.25
N ARG A 43 -1.13 -10.88 7.27
CA ARG A 43 -2.26 -10.54 6.40
C ARG A 43 -2.77 -9.11 6.64
N ARG A 44 -2.98 -8.73 7.91
CA ARG A 44 -3.46 -7.39 8.27
C ARG A 44 -2.48 -6.30 7.84
N ALA A 45 -1.19 -6.50 8.05
CA ALA A 45 -0.17 -5.55 7.62
C ALA A 45 -0.17 -5.35 6.09
N ALA A 46 -0.35 -6.43 5.31
CA ALA A 46 -0.43 -6.33 3.85
C ALA A 46 -1.73 -5.65 3.39
N MET A 47 -2.89 -6.07 3.90
CA MET A 47 -4.21 -5.56 3.49
C MET A 47 -4.41 -4.08 3.81
N SER A 48 -3.81 -3.59 4.91
CA SER A 48 -3.89 -2.18 5.31
C SER A 48 -3.47 -1.21 4.20
N MET A 49 -2.58 -1.61 3.28
CA MET A 49 -2.21 -0.78 2.13
C MET A 49 -3.40 -0.54 1.19
N SER A 50 -4.12 -1.59 0.79
CA SER A 50 -5.26 -1.47 -0.12
C SER A 50 -6.45 -0.79 0.57
N ASP A 51 -6.66 -1.10 1.85
CA ASP A 51 -7.77 -0.56 2.63
C ASP A 51 -7.66 0.96 2.74
N ASN A 52 -6.47 1.48 3.07
CA ASN A 52 -6.23 2.92 3.12
C ASN A 52 -6.37 3.59 1.73
N VAL A 53 -5.95 2.95 0.64
CA VAL A 53 -6.11 3.52 -0.71
C VAL A 53 -7.57 3.62 -1.08
N ALA A 54 -8.36 2.57 -0.84
CA ALA A 54 -9.78 2.55 -1.14
C ALA A 54 -10.54 3.55 -0.25
N GLU A 55 -10.34 3.51 1.06
CA GLU A 55 -11.01 4.40 2.02
C GLU A 55 -10.72 5.87 1.69
N GLY A 56 -9.45 6.22 1.44
CA GLY A 56 -9.07 7.57 1.06
C GLY A 56 -9.71 8.07 -0.23
N PHE A 57 -9.93 7.18 -1.19
CA PHE A 57 -10.56 7.51 -2.46
C PHE A 57 -12.06 7.85 -2.26
N GLU A 58 -12.77 7.08 -1.43
CA GLU A 58 -14.21 7.26 -1.16
C GLU A 58 -14.55 8.61 -0.48
N TYR A 59 -13.58 9.27 0.17
CA TYR A 59 -13.76 10.63 0.71
C TYR A 59 -13.95 11.72 -0.38
N ASN A 60 -13.74 11.39 -1.66
CA ASN A 60 -14.03 12.27 -2.80
C ASN A 60 -13.38 13.66 -2.72
N ASN A 61 -12.25 13.79 -2.02
CA ASN A 61 -11.51 15.03 -1.93
C ASN A 61 -9.99 14.79 -1.76
N ASN A 62 -9.19 15.65 -2.38
CA ASN A 62 -7.73 15.48 -2.40
C ASN A 62 -7.07 15.58 -1.01
N PRO A 63 -7.45 16.53 -0.11
CA PRO A 63 -6.84 16.60 1.22
C PRO A 63 -6.95 15.31 2.04
N ASP A 64 -8.15 14.72 2.14
CA ASP A 64 -8.31 13.44 2.84
C ASP A 64 -7.62 12.31 2.09
N PHE A 65 -7.74 12.28 0.77
CA PHE A 65 -7.08 11.22 0.00
C PHE A 65 -5.56 11.23 0.21
N ILE A 66 -4.92 12.40 0.21
CA ILE A 66 -3.49 12.55 0.54
C ILE A 66 -3.15 11.98 1.93
N ARG A 67 -4.01 12.23 2.93
CA ARG A 67 -3.81 11.73 4.30
C ARG A 67 -3.84 10.20 4.34
N PHE A 68 -4.84 9.59 3.72
CA PHE A 68 -4.96 8.13 3.62
C PHE A 68 -3.84 7.48 2.79
N LEU A 69 -3.43 8.09 1.68
CA LEU A 69 -2.27 7.63 0.91
C LEU A 69 -0.98 7.67 1.75
N THR A 70 -0.86 8.63 2.68
CA THR A 70 0.27 8.71 3.61
C THR A 70 0.25 7.54 4.58
N TYR A 71 -0.92 7.17 5.11
CA TYR A 71 -1.09 5.96 5.94
C TYR A 71 -0.78 4.70 5.14
N ALA A 72 -1.30 4.56 3.93
CA ALA A 72 -1.02 3.41 3.07
C ALA A 72 0.49 3.23 2.83
N LYS A 73 1.21 4.33 2.56
CA LYS A 73 2.68 4.32 2.44
C LYS A 73 3.36 3.94 3.76
N GLY A 74 2.82 4.35 4.90
CA GLY A 74 3.26 3.90 6.23
C GLY A 74 3.10 2.38 6.41
N SER A 75 1.92 1.84 6.09
CA SER A 75 1.64 0.40 6.14
C SER A 75 2.60 -0.41 5.27
N SER A 76 2.99 0.10 4.10
CA SER A 76 4.03 -0.52 3.27
C SER A 76 5.39 -0.60 3.97
N GLY A 77 5.75 0.43 4.74
CA GLY A 77 6.96 0.43 5.57
C GLY A 77 6.91 -0.61 6.68
N GLU A 78 5.79 -0.72 7.40
CA GLU A 78 5.59 -1.72 8.45
C GLU A 78 5.62 -3.15 7.91
N PHE A 79 4.93 -3.40 6.79
CA PHE A 79 4.94 -4.71 6.14
C PHE A 79 6.35 -5.06 5.63
N ARG A 80 7.08 -4.09 5.07
CA ARG A 80 8.48 -4.27 4.66
C ARG A 80 9.39 -4.63 5.84
N ASN A 81 9.20 -3.99 6.98
CA ASN A 81 9.94 -4.34 8.20
C ASN A 81 9.63 -5.78 8.64
N LYS A 82 8.35 -6.18 8.64
CA LYS A 82 7.95 -7.56 8.99
C LYS A 82 8.57 -8.61 8.06
N ILE A 83 8.55 -8.41 6.73
CA ILE A 83 9.13 -9.40 5.80
C ILE A 83 10.65 -9.56 5.97
N ILE A 84 11.38 -8.48 6.33
CA ILE A 84 12.82 -8.55 6.62
C ILE A 84 13.05 -9.45 7.83
N ILE A 85 12.36 -9.18 8.94
CA ILE A 85 12.47 -9.97 10.18
C ILE A 85 12.08 -11.44 9.93
N LEU A 86 11.00 -11.68 9.18
CA LEU A 86 10.53 -13.04 8.88
C LEU A 86 11.49 -13.80 7.98
N HIS A 87 12.15 -13.12 7.05
CA HIS A 87 13.18 -13.73 6.23
C HIS A 87 14.41 -14.13 7.07
N GLU A 88 14.89 -13.21 7.92
CA GLU A 88 16.02 -13.49 8.84
C GLU A 88 15.71 -14.62 9.83
N ALA A 89 14.46 -14.69 10.31
CA ALA A 89 13.97 -15.76 11.16
C ALA A 89 13.72 -17.10 10.42
N ARG A 90 14.04 -17.18 9.12
CA ARG A 90 13.80 -18.35 8.24
C ARG A 90 12.33 -18.77 8.20
N LYS A 91 11.42 -17.81 8.36
CA LYS A 91 9.96 -17.98 8.24
C LYS A 91 9.41 -17.56 6.87
N LEU A 92 10.24 -16.94 6.04
CA LEU A 92 9.90 -16.50 4.69
C LEU A 92 11.00 -16.92 3.70
N SER A 93 10.62 -17.54 2.59
CA SER A 93 11.55 -17.95 1.54
C SER A 93 12.25 -16.73 0.93
N VAL A 94 13.45 -16.92 0.35
CA VAL A 94 14.19 -15.81 -0.29
C VAL A 94 13.41 -15.26 -1.50
N ASP A 95 12.70 -16.12 -2.24
CA ASP A 95 11.94 -15.73 -3.42
C ASP A 95 10.71 -14.91 -3.02
N ASP A 96 9.95 -15.34 -2.01
CA ASP A 96 8.82 -14.57 -1.49
C ASP A 96 9.30 -13.25 -0.86
N TYR A 97 10.43 -13.26 -0.14
CA TYR A 97 11.03 -12.04 0.39
C TYR A 97 11.37 -11.05 -0.73
N ASN A 98 12.10 -11.48 -1.75
CA ASN A 98 12.49 -10.62 -2.88
C ASN A 98 11.28 -10.06 -3.63
N PHE A 99 10.28 -10.91 -3.87
CA PHE A 99 9.03 -10.49 -4.49
C PHE A 99 8.32 -9.43 -3.65
N LEU A 100 8.05 -9.71 -2.37
CA LEU A 100 7.34 -8.78 -1.49
C LEU A 100 8.12 -7.48 -1.28
N TYR A 101 9.43 -7.57 -1.08
CA TYR A 101 10.28 -6.40 -0.86
C TYR A 101 10.25 -5.46 -2.08
N SER A 102 10.47 -6.01 -3.28
CA SER A 102 10.45 -5.21 -4.51
C SER A 102 9.08 -4.54 -4.72
N LYS A 103 7.99 -5.24 -4.45
CA LYS A 103 6.63 -4.71 -4.56
C LYS A 103 6.29 -3.65 -3.51
N CYS A 104 6.79 -3.79 -2.29
CA CYS A 104 6.69 -2.74 -1.27
C CYS A 104 7.42 -1.46 -1.68
N ILE A 105 8.63 -1.58 -2.26
CA ILE A 105 9.38 -0.43 -2.78
C ILE A 105 8.63 0.25 -3.93
N GLU A 106 8.13 -0.53 -4.87
CA GLU A 106 7.35 -0.06 -6.01
C GLU A 106 6.10 0.71 -5.54
N PHE A 107 5.31 0.09 -4.66
CA PHE A 107 4.12 0.71 -4.07
C PHE A 107 4.47 2.02 -3.35
N SER A 108 5.47 2.01 -2.46
CA SER A 108 5.91 3.20 -1.72
C SER A 108 6.34 4.34 -2.65
N SER A 109 7.05 4.02 -3.72
CA SER A 109 7.52 5.01 -4.71
C SER A 109 6.35 5.62 -5.50
N LYS A 110 5.45 4.78 -6.03
CA LYS A 110 4.29 5.23 -6.81
C LYS A 110 3.31 6.04 -5.94
N THR A 111 3.04 5.58 -4.73
CA THR A 111 2.18 6.30 -3.77
C THR A 111 2.77 7.67 -3.42
N LYS A 112 4.10 7.77 -3.19
CA LYS A 112 4.75 9.07 -2.94
C LYS A 112 4.59 10.03 -4.12
N ARG A 113 4.85 9.56 -5.36
CA ARG A 113 4.68 10.40 -6.56
C ARG A 113 3.24 10.87 -6.72
N PHE A 114 2.27 10.02 -6.42
CA PHE A 114 0.86 10.39 -6.51
C PHE A 114 0.46 11.41 -5.44
N ILE A 115 0.94 11.25 -4.20
CA ILE A 115 0.77 12.27 -3.14
C ILE A 115 1.33 13.62 -3.60
N ASP A 116 2.53 13.64 -4.17
CA ASP A 116 3.17 14.89 -4.62
C ASP A 116 2.36 15.56 -5.74
N TYR A 117 1.87 14.76 -6.69
CA TYR A 117 0.98 15.23 -7.75
C TYR A 117 -0.28 15.90 -7.18
N LEU A 118 -0.97 15.24 -6.24
CA LEU A 118 -2.19 15.78 -5.63
C LEU A 118 -1.93 17.06 -4.82
N LYS A 119 -0.80 17.13 -4.11
CA LYS A 119 -0.40 18.34 -3.36
C LYS A 119 -0.17 19.53 -4.29
N GLU A 120 0.55 19.32 -5.39
CA GLU A 120 0.78 20.37 -6.40
C GLU A 120 -0.52 20.80 -7.07
N PHE A 121 -1.42 19.86 -7.36
CA PHE A 121 -2.76 20.18 -7.88
C PHE A 121 -3.56 21.07 -6.93
N GLU A 122 -3.63 20.72 -5.63
CA GLU A 122 -4.32 21.53 -4.62
C GLU A 122 -3.71 22.91 -4.44
N LYS A 123 -2.37 23.01 -4.50
CA LYS A 123 -1.67 24.30 -4.46
C LYS A 123 -2.06 25.21 -5.62
N LYS A 124 -2.07 24.68 -6.86
CA LYS A 124 -2.49 25.41 -8.07
C LYS A 124 -3.96 25.83 -7.98
N LYS A 125 -4.85 24.93 -7.55
CA LYS A 125 -6.28 25.20 -7.35
C LYS A 125 -6.52 26.33 -6.36
N ARG A 126 -5.76 26.38 -5.26
CA ARG A 126 -5.84 27.47 -4.27
C ARG A 126 -5.32 28.80 -4.80
N ALA A 127 -4.23 28.79 -5.58
CA ALA A 127 -3.69 30.00 -6.19
C ALA A 127 -4.68 30.64 -7.17
N LEU A 128 -5.33 29.83 -8.01
CA LEU A 128 -6.38 30.28 -8.93
C LEU A 128 -7.57 30.93 -8.20
N LYS A 129 -7.98 30.38 -7.05
CA LYS A 129 -9.06 30.96 -6.24
C LYS A 129 -8.71 32.26 -5.53
N LYS A 130 -7.41 32.58 -5.35
CA LYS A 130 -6.96 33.81 -4.68
C LYS A 130 -6.66 34.96 -5.65
N GLY A 131 -6.57 34.67 -6.95
CA GLY A 131 -6.35 35.66 -8.01
C GLY A 131 -7.65 36.11 -8.70
N VAL A 132 -8.81 35.76 -8.13
CA VAL A 132 -10.15 36.20 -8.53
C VAL A 132 -10.74 37.02 -7.40
#